data_AF-A0A538CA94-F1
#
_entry.id   AF-A0A538CA94-F1
#
_cell.length_a   1.000
_cell.length_b   1.000
_cell.length_c   1.000
_cell.angle_alpha   90.00
_cell.angle_beta   90.00
_cell.angle_gamma   90.00
#
_symmetry.space_group_name_H-M   'P 1'
#
loop_
_entity.id
_entity.type
_entity.pdbx_description
1 polymer ?
#
loop_
_entity_poly.entity_id
_entity_poly.type
_entity_poly.pdbx_seq_one_letter_code
_entity_poly.pdbx_strand_id
1 'polypeptide(L)'
;TTPGIHISIWLLVLLAGILTAIIGIVIGLPTLRLRGDYLAIVTLGFGEILPQVANNGDSLGGFNLTNGPNGITPIDSPGFFGVSFQTGSGTFFTGPRLYFWFVLLLVMITVFCSLRLRDSRLGRAWIAIREDETAAAAMGVPLMRTKTWAYATGAFFGGVAGAYFASFKSSTFPNDFN
;
A
#
# COMPACT_ATOMS: atom_id res chain seq x y z
N THR A 1 5.90 29.77 -2.97
CA THR A 1 4.74 28.86 -2.88
C THR A 1 4.80 27.95 -4.08
N THR A 2 5.30 26.74 -3.90
CA THR A 2 5.36 25.74 -4.97
C THR A 2 3.94 25.42 -5.44
N PRO A 3 3.65 25.42 -6.76
CA PRO A 3 2.35 24.99 -7.25
C PRO A 3 2.19 23.48 -6.98
N GLY A 4 1.17 23.11 -6.20
CA GLY A 4 0.90 21.73 -5.82
C GLY A 4 -0.48 21.54 -5.18
N ILE A 5 -0.99 20.32 -5.23
CA ILE A 5 -2.21 19.92 -4.52
C ILE A 5 -1.81 19.65 -3.06
N HIS A 6 -2.02 20.63 -2.19
CA HIS A 6 -1.76 20.51 -0.74
C HIS A 6 -2.89 19.74 -0.05
N ILE A 7 -2.98 18.43 -0.31
CA ILE A 7 -3.94 17.55 0.36
C ILE A 7 -3.38 17.09 1.71
N SER A 8 -4.26 17.01 2.72
CA SER A 8 -3.89 16.46 4.03
C SER A 8 -3.34 15.04 3.89
N ILE A 9 -2.26 14.73 4.63
CA ILE A 9 -1.62 13.39 4.61
C ILE A 9 -2.62 12.26 4.90
N TRP A 10 -3.64 12.52 5.71
CA TRP A 10 -4.71 11.57 6.02
C TRP A 10 -5.51 11.15 4.79
N LEU A 11 -5.89 12.11 3.96
CA LEU A 11 -6.62 11.83 2.73
C LEU A 11 -5.71 11.19 1.69
N LEU A 12 -4.42 11.57 1.67
CA LEU A 12 -3.43 10.94 0.77
C LEU A 12 -3.22 9.46 1.13
N VAL A 13 -3.00 9.13 2.40
CA VAL A 13 -2.80 7.75 2.86
C VAL A 13 -4.04 6.88 2.58
N LEU A 14 -5.24 7.41 2.83
CA LEU A 14 -6.48 6.70 2.58
C LEU A 14 -6.75 6.50 1.08
N LEU A 15 -6.49 7.53 0.27
CA LEU A 15 -6.63 7.48 -1.19
C LEU A 15 -5.59 6.53 -1.80
N ALA A 16 -4.34 6.56 -1.32
CA ALA A 16 -3.30 5.62 -1.73
C ALA A 16 -3.71 4.17 -1.42
N GLY A 17 -4.20 3.91 -0.20
CA GLY A 17 -4.70 2.58 0.17
C GLY A 17 -5.84 2.09 -0.72
N ILE A 18 -6.82 2.96 -1.04
CA ILE A 18 -7.93 2.59 -1.94
C ILE A 18 -7.43 2.32 -3.36
N LEU A 19 -6.55 3.18 -3.88
CA LEU A 19 -5.98 3.02 -5.21
C LEU A 19 -5.20 1.71 -5.33
N THR A 20 -4.33 1.42 -4.36
CA THR A 20 -3.58 0.17 -4.34
C THR A 20 -4.49 -1.04 -4.12
N ALA A 21 -5.57 -0.92 -3.36
CA ALA A 21 -6.54 -2.00 -3.23
C ALA A 21 -7.25 -2.32 -4.56
N ILE A 22 -7.56 -1.30 -5.37
CA ILE A 22 -8.16 -1.48 -6.70
C ILE A 22 -7.16 -2.15 -7.66
N ILE A 23 -5.93 -1.62 -7.75
CA ILE A 23 -4.83 -2.24 -8.52
C ILE A 23 -4.62 -3.67 -8.05
N GLY A 24 -4.69 -3.84 -6.72
CA GLY A 24 -4.91 -5.05 -5.99
C GLY A 24 -5.84 -6.01 -6.73
N ILE A 25 -7.12 -5.72 -6.66
CA ILE A 25 -8.17 -6.54 -7.26
C ILE A 25 -7.89 -6.86 -8.74
N VAL A 26 -7.45 -5.87 -9.52
CA VAL A 26 -7.16 -6.03 -10.95
C VAL A 26 -6.07 -7.06 -11.21
N ILE A 27 -4.98 -7.03 -10.45
CA ILE A 27 -3.88 -8.01 -10.57
C ILE A 27 -4.24 -9.34 -9.90
N GLY A 28 -5.01 -9.30 -8.81
CA GLY A 28 -5.49 -10.49 -8.12
C GLY A 28 -6.33 -11.38 -9.04
N LEU A 29 -7.30 -10.82 -9.76
CA LEU A 29 -8.22 -11.57 -10.63
C LEU A 29 -7.55 -12.57 -11.61
N PRO A 30 -6.51 -12.22 -12.38
CA PRO A 30 -5.81 -13.17 -13.24
C PRO A 30 -4.95 -14.18 -12.46
N THR A 31 -4.32 -13.78 -11.36
CA THR A 31 -3.47 -14.68 -10.54
C THR A 31 -4.26 -15.80 -9.87
N LEU A 32 -5.55 -15.59 -9.61
CA LEU A 32 -6.46 -16.62 -9.06
C LEU A 32 -6.66 -17.84 -9.97
N ARG A 33 -6.29 -17.74 -11.25
CA ARG A 33 -6.33 -18.87 -12.19
C ARG A 33 -5.11 -19.79 -12.06
N LEU A 34 -4.06 -19.35 -11.37
CA LEU A 34 -2.82 -20.10 -11.17
C LEU A 34 -2.91 -20.91 -9.86
N ARG A 35 -2.33 -22.11 -9.86
CA ARG A 35 -2.31 -23.02 -8.69
C ARG A 35 -0.89 -23.49 -8.40
N GLY A 36 -0.61 -23.75 -7.13
CA GLY A 36 0.66 -24.34 -6.68
C GLY A 36 1.86 -23.48 -7.08
N ASP A 37 2.85 -24.12 -7.70
CA ASP A 37 4.16 -23.54 -8.04
C ASP A 37 4.08 -22.32 -8.97
N TYR A 38 3.05 -22.27 -9.83
CA TYR A 38 2.83 -21.12 -10.72
C TYR A 38 2.53 -19.83 -9.95
N LEU A 39 1.89 -19.92 -8.77
CA LEU A 39 1.65 -18.75 -7.94
C LEU A 39 2.97 -18.20 -7.38
N ALA A 40 3.88 -19.08 -6.96
CA ALA A 40 5.19 -18.68 -6.44
C ALA A 40 6.04 -17.97 -7.50
N ILE A 41 6.08 -18.51 -8.72
CA ILE A 41 6.82 -17.88 -9.85
C ILE A 41 6.28 -16.47 -10.12
N VAL A 42 4.96 -16.28 -10.08
CA VAL A 42 4.36 -14.97 -10.32
C VAL A 42 4.68 -13.98 -9.20
N THR A 43 4.75 -14.41 -7.95
CA THR A 43 5.17 -13.51 -6.85
C THR A 43 6.62 -13.03 -7.02
N LEU A 44 7.53 -13.91 -7.44
CA LEU A 44 8.90 -13.52 -7.78
C LEU A 44 8.93 -12.57 -8.98
N GLY A 45 8.17 -12.89 -10.03
CA GLY A 45 8.05 -12.04 -11.20
C GLY A 45 7.56 -10.63 -10.84
N PHE A 46 6.52 -10.50 -10.02
CA PHE A 46 6.05 -9.19 -9.56
C PHE A 46 7.08 -8.44 -8.73
N GLY A 47 7.86 -9.13 -7.89
CA GLY A 47 8.94 -8.52 -7.11
C GLY A 47 10.00 -7.88 -8.01
N GLU A 48 10.38 -8.54 -9.10
CA GLU A 48 11.39 -8.04 -10.04
C GLU A 48 10.84 -7.01 -11.05
N ILE A 49 9.58 -7.19 -11.49
CA ILE A 49 8.98 -6.32 -12.51
C ILE A 49 8.66 -4.93 -11.95
N LEU A 50 8.22 -4.81 -10.69
CA LEU A 50 7.77 -3.53 -10.14
C LEU A 50 8.87 -2.44 -10.09
N PRO A 51 10.11 -2.72 -9.62
CA PRO A 51 11.21 -1.76 -9.71
C PRO A 51 11.54 -1.37 -11.16
N GLN A 52 11.49 -2.32 -12.08
CA GLN A 52 11.78 -2.06 -13.50
C GLN A 52 10.70 -1.17 -14.14
N VAL A 53 9.43 -1.38 -13.81
CA VAL A 53 8.32 -0.51 -14.25
C VAL A 53 8.46 0.89 -13.65
N ALA A 54 8.86 1.01 -12.38
CA ALA A 54 9.08 2.31 -11.75
C ALA A 54 10.22 3.11 -12.43
N ASN A 55 11.31 2.44 -12.80
CA ASN A 55 12.45 3.04 -13.50
C ASN A 55 12.14 3.40 -14.97
N ASN A 56 11.32 2.60 -15.66
CA ASN A 56 10.92 2.85 -17.06
C ASN A 56 9.67 3.72 -17.21
N GLY A 57 9.09 4.20 -16.10
CA GLY A 57 7.87 5.01 -16.08
C GLY A 57 8.00 6.43 -16.67
N ASP A 58 9.15 6.77 -17.25
CA ASP A 58 9.37 7.99 -18.04
C ASP A 58 8.74 7.89 -19.45
N SER A 59 8.45 6.68 -19.96
CA SER A 59 7.91 6.51 -21.34
C SER A 59 6.67 5.63 -21.43
N LEU A 60 5.93 5.45 -20.32
CA LEU A 60 4.74 4.61 -20.31
C LEU A 60 3.54 5.33 -20.96
N GLY A 61 3.45 5.26 -22.29
CA GLY A 61 2.31 5.78 -23.06
C GLY A 61 2.29 7.29 -23.30
N GLY A 62 3.44 7.97 -23.18
CA GLY A 62 3.58 9.41 -23.45
C GLY A 62 3.23 10.33 -22.26
N PHE A 63 3.01 9.78 -21.07
CA PHE A 63 2.81 10.53 -19.82
C PHE A 63 3.91 10.19 -18.81
N ASN A 64 4.62 11.22 -18.32
CA ASN A 64 5.65 11.09 -17.29
C ASN A 64 5.00 10.86 -15.92
N LEU A 65 4.81 9.60 -15.52
CA LEU A 65 4.16 9.25 -14.25
C LEU A 65 5.14 9.23 -13.07
N THR A 66 6.38 8.77 -13.28
CA THR A 66 7.39 8.62 -12.22
C THR A 66 8.69 9.40 -12.49
N ASN A 67 8.84 10.03 -13.65
CA ASN A 67 10.05 10.78 -14.06
C ASN A 67 11.34 9.91 -14.06
N GLY A 68 11.17 8.58 -14.18
CA GLY A 68 12.26 7.61 -14.26
C GLY A 68 13.17 7.60 -13.02
N PRO A 69 14.50 7.42 -13.20
CA PRO A 69 15.47 7.39 -12.10
C PRO A 69 15.55 8.68 -11.29
N ASN A 70 15.10 9.80 -11.85
CA ASN A 70 15.16 11.11 -11.22
C ASN A 70 14.10 11.31 -10.13
N GLY A 71 13.12 10.40 -10.03
CA GLY A 71 12.11 10.41 -8.98
C GLY A 71 11.21 11.64 -8.98
N ILE A 72 10.33 11.71 -7.97
CA ILE A 72 9.41 12.84 -7.76
C ILE A 72 9.92 13.65 -6.56
N THR A 73 10.27 14.91 -6.80
CA THR A 73 10.70 15.89 -5.78
C THR A 73 10.15 17.28 -6.09
N PRO A 74 9.78 18.11 -5.10
CA PRO A 74 9.63 17.82 -3.66
C PRO A 74 8.20 17.32 -3.33
N ILE A 75 8.09 16.37 -2.41
CA ILE A 75 6.81 16.00 -1.79
C ILE A 75 6.63 16.88 -0.54
N ASP A 76 5.47 17.50 -0.39
CA ASP A 76 5.19 18.35 0.76
C ASP A 76 5.32 17.57 2.08
N SER A 77 6.02 18.17 3.04
CA SER A 77 6.12 17.65 4.40
C SER A 77 4.70 17.54 4.99
N PRO A 78 4.32 16.41 5.60
CA PRO A 78 3.00 16.24 6.19
C PRO A 78 2.77 17.26 7.30
N GLY A 79 2.00 18.31 6.98
CA GLY A 79 1.46 19.24 7.95
C GLY A 79 0.19 18.67 8.59
N PHE A 80 0.06 18.80 9.90
CA PHE A 80 -1.20 18.54 10.57
C PHE A 80 -2.07 19.79 10.44
N PHE A 81 -3.20 19.74 9.73
CA PHE A 81 -4.18 20.83 9.71
C PHE A 81 -3.59 22.23 9.40
N GLY A 82 -2.78 22.35 8.34
CA GLY A 82 -2.28 23.64 7.87
C GLY A 82 -1.14 24.28 8.67
N VAL A 83 -0.63 23.64 9.74
CA VAL A 83 0.63 24.06 10.37
C VAL A 83 1.79 23.24 9.82
N SER A 84 2.61 23.89 9.00
CA SER A 84 3.94 23.42 8.63
C SER A 84 4.79 23.44 9.90
N PHE A 85 5.28 22.28 10.34
CA PHE A 85 6.17 22.16 11.50
C PHE A 85 7.51 22.83 11.19
N GLN A 86 7.57 24.17 11.33
CA GLN A 86 8.83 24.89 11.29
C GLN A 86 9.68 24.46 12.47
N THR A 87 10.90 23.98 12.16
CA THR A 87 11.99 23.84 13.11
C THR A 87 12.23 25.20 13.77
N GLY A 88 11.63 25.42 14.93
CA GLY A 88 11.69 26.70 15.64
C GLY A 88 11.09 26.60 17.04
N SER A 89 12.00 26.46 18.03
CA SER A 89 11.87 26.86 19.45
C SER A 89 10.57 26.57 20.21
N GLY A 90 10.64 25.61 21.14
CA GLY A 90 10.06 25.81 22.48
C GLY A 90 8.80 25.02 22.88
N THR A 91 8.35 24.04 22.11
CA THR A 91 7.32 23.10 22.57
C THR A 91 7.76 21.66 22.37
N PHE A 92 7.29 20.76 23.24
CA PHE A 92 7.66 19.33 23.36
C PHE A 92 7.41 18.47 22.09
N PHE A 93 7.14 19.10 20.94
CA PHE A 93 6.76 18.52 19.66
C PHE A 93 7.86 18.74 18.61
N THR A 94 9.03 18.16 18.84
CA THR A 94 10.13 18.13 17.85
C THR A 94 9.73 17.23 16.67
N GLY A 95 9.83 17.74 15.44
CA GLY A 95 9.40 17.07 14.20
C GLY A 95 9.65 15.55 14.11
N PRO A 96 10.84 15.01 14.42
CA PRO A 96 11.12 13.57 14.33
C PRO A 96 10.31 12.70 15.30
N ARG A 97 9.94 13.23 16.46
CA ARG A 97 9.23 12.49 17.51
C ARG A 97 7.75 12.32 17.17
N LEU A 98 7.16 13.31 16.49
CA LEU A 98 5.80 13.24 15.97
C LEU A 98 5.66 12.14 14.91
N TYR A 99 6.59 12.06 13.94
CA TYR A 99 6.61 10.97 12.96
C TYR A 99 6.60 9.59 13.62
N PHE A 100 7.41 9.40 14.67
CA PHE A 100 7.42 8.13 15.40
C PHE A 100 6.07 7.78 16.03
N TRP A 101 5.42 8.74 16.71
CA TRP A 101 4.10 8.54 17.29
C TRP A 101 3.02 8.29 16.22
N PHE A 102 3.13 8.92 15.05
CA PHE A 102 2.21 8.70 13.93
C PHE A 102 2.38 7.31 13.31
N VAL A 103 3.61 6.84 13.04
CA VAL A 103 3.84 5.45 12.60
C VAL A 103 3.28 4.49 13.62
N LEU A 104 3.58 4.72 14.90
CA LEU A 104 3.16 3.83 15.97
C LEU A 104 1.63 3.73 16.05
N LEU A 105 0.92 4.85 15.90
CA LEU A 105 -0.54 4.88 15.81
C LEU A 105 -1.04 4.16 14.56
N LEU A 106 -0.44 4.39 13.39
CA LEU A 106 -0.84 3.74 12.14
C LEU A 106 -0.63 2.22 12.20
N VAL A 107 0.49 1.77 12.76
CA VAL A 107 0.79 0.36 12.99
C VAL A 107 -0.20 -0.24 13.98
N MET A 108 -0.51 0.45 15.08
CA MET A 108 -1.51 -0.01 16.05
C MET A 108 -2.90 -0.16 15.41
N ILE A 109 -3.33 0.81 14.59
CA ILE A 109 -4.58 0.72 13.82
C ILE A 109 -4.54 -0.46 12.83
N THR A 110 -3.43 -0.64 12.12
CA THR A 110 -3.27 -1.74 11.16
C THR A 110 -3.35 -3.10 11.84
N VAL A 111 -2.67 -3.27 12.98
CA VAL A 111 -2.74 -4.48 13.80
C VAL A 111 -4.16 -4.70 14.32
N PHE A 112 -4.82 -3.67 14.85
CA PHE A 112 -6.20 -3.76 15.31
C PHE A 112 -7.16 -4.19 14.19
N CYS A 113 -7.04 -3.58 13.02
CA CYS A 113 -7.82 -3.96 11.83
C CYS A 113 -7.53 -5.40 11.39
N SER A 114 -6.26 -5.83 11.41
CA SER A 114 -5.86 -7.19 11.05
C SER A 114 -6.46 -8.24 11.98
N LEU A 115 -6.41 -8.00 13.30
CA LEU A 115 -7.04 -8.87 14.30
C LEU A 115 -8.56 -8.95 14.10
N ARG A 116 -9.22 -7.80 13.87
CA ARG A 116 -10.67 -7.75 13.63
C ARG A 116 -11.08 -8.40 12.31
N LEU A 117 -10.24 -8.32 11.27
CA LEU A 117 -10.44 -8.99 9.98
C LEU A 117 -10.34 -10.52 10.12
N ARG A 118 -9.40 -11.01 10.92
CA ARG A 118 -9.23 -12.45 11.20
C ARG A 118 -10.47 -13.07 11.83
N ASP A 119 -11.06 -12.38 12.81
CA ASP A 119 -12.24 -12.88 13.53
C ASP A 119 -13.56 -12.63 12.75
N SER A 120 -13.49 -11.99 11.59
CA SER A 120 -14.64 -11.74 10.71
C SER A 120 -15.02 -12.97 9.87
N ARG A 121 -16.17 -12.90 9.20
CA ARG A 121 -16.64 -13.94 8.26
C ARG A 121 -15.64 -14.19 7.13
N LEU A 122 -14.98 -13.13 6.63
CA LEU A 122 -13.96 -13.22 5.59
C LEU A 122 -12.70 -13.96 6.09
N GLY A 123 -12.23 -13.66 7.30
CA GLY A 123 -11.08 -14.34 7.90
C GLY A 123 -11.32 -15.83 8.12
N ARG A 124 -12.51 -16.20 8.61
CA ARG A 124 -12.91 -17.62 8.73
C ARG A 124 -12.96 -18.34 7.38
N ALA A 125 -13.47 -17.67 6.35
CA ALA A 125 -13.49 -18.24 5.00
C ALA A 125 -12.07 -18.45 4.44
N TRP A 126 -11.12 -17.56 4.72
CA TRP A 126 -9.71 -17.76 4.34
C TRP A 126 -9.07 -18.94 5.06
N ILE A 127 -9.38 -19.15 6.34
CA ILE A 127 -8.93 -20.32 7.09
C ILE A 127 -9.46 -21.62 6.47
N ALA A 128 -10.74 -21.67 6.12
CA ALA A 128 -11.33 -22.85 5.48
C ALA A 128 -10.68 -23.17 4.13
N ILE A 129 -10.40 -22.15 3.30
CA ILE A 129 -9.73 -22.33 2.00
C ILE A 129 -8.29 -22.82 2.17
N ARG A 130 -7.60 -22.39 3.23
CA ARG A 130 -6.22 -22.83 3.52
C ARG A 130 -6.16 -24.31 3.91
N GLU A 131 -7.18 -24.82 4.60
CA GLU A 131 -7.24 -26.22 5.03
C GLU A 131 -7.53 -27.16 3.86
N ASP A 132 -8.62 -26.91 3.12
CA ASP A 132 -8.96 -27.64 1.90
C ASP A 132 -9.85 -26.79 0.99
N GLU A 133 -9.28 -26.35 -0.14
CA GLU A 133 -9.99 -25.54 -1.13
C GLU A 133 -11.16 -26.30 -1.77
N THR A 134 -11.04 -27.62 -1.96
CA THR A 134 -12.09 -28.44 -2.58
C THR A 134 -13.25 -28.67 -1.62
N ALA A 135 -12.97 -28.92 -0.34
CA ALA A 135 -13.99 -29.01 0.70
C ALA A 135 -14.69 -27.66 0.94
N ALA A 136 -13.94 -26.55 0.97
CA ALA A 136 -14.52 -25.22 1.11
C ALA A 136 -15.47 -24.87 -0.05
N ALA A 137 -15.14 -25.29 -1.28
CA ALA A 137 -16.01 -25.13 -2.44
C ALA A 137 -17.29 -25.98 -2.32
N ALA A 138 -17.19 -27.22 -1.82
CA ALA A 138 -18.34 -28.09 -1.58
C ALA A 138 -19.29 -27.53 -0.50
N MET A 139 -18.75 -26.78 0.47
CA MET A 139 -19.51 -26.08 1.51
C MET A 139 -20.13 -24.74 1.07
N GLY A 140 -20.03 -24.39 -0.22
CA GLY A 140 -20.67 -23.20 -0.80
C GLY A 140 -19.90 -21.89 -0.60
N VAL A 141 -18.62 -21.93 -0.20
CA VAL A 141 -17.80 -20.73 -0.06
C VAL A 141 -17.36 -20.23 -1.45
N PRO A 142 -17.65 -18.98 -1.84
CA PRO A 142 -17.21 -18.45 -3.13
C PRO A 142 -15.70 -18.20 -3.12
N LEU A 143 -14.92 -19.15 -3.64
CA LEU A 143 -13.45 -19.11 -3.68
C LEU A 143 -12.92 -17.83 -4.33
N MET A 144 -13.45 -17.48 -5.52
CA MET A 144 -12.98 -16.33 -6.30
C MET A 144 -13.08 -15.03 -5.49
N ARG A 145 -14.28 -14.69 -5.01
CA ARG A 145 -14.51 -13.44 -4.25
C ARG A 145 -13.65 -13.40 -2.99
N THR A 146 -13.59 -14.52 -2.28
CA THR A 146 -12.86 -14.62 -1.00
C THR A 146 -11.37 -14.39 -1.21
N LYS A 147 -10.75 -15.01 -2.22
CA LYS A 147 -9.34 -14.78 -2.55
C LYS A 147 -9.08 -13.37 -3.10
N THR A 148 -9.99 -12.78 -3.87
CA THR A 148 -9.87 -11.39 -4.34
C THR A 148 -9.83 -10.39 -3.18
N TRP A 149 -10.66 -10.57 -2.15
CA TRP A 149 -10.61 -9.74 -0.94
C TRP A 149 -9.29 -9.88 -0.18
N ALA A 150 -8.65 -11.05 -0.22
CA ALA A 150 -7.33 -11.24 0.41
C ALA A 150 -6.28 -10.37 -0.28
N TYR A 151 -6.28 -10.34 -1.61
CA TYR A 151 -5.36 -9.51 -2.38
C TYR A 151 -5.66 -8.00 -2.20
N ALA A 152 -6.94 -7.61 -2.19
CA ALA A 152 -7.35 -6.22 -1.94
C ALA A 152 -6.89 -5.69 -0.58
N THR A 153 -7.08 -6.49 0.48
CA THR A 153 -6.70 -6.10 1.86
C THR A 153 -5.19 -6.03 2.04
N GLY A 154 -4.43 -6.96 1.46
CA GLY A 154 -2.96 -6.90 1.45
C GLY A 154 -2.45 -5.66 0.72
N ALA A 155 -2.98 -5.38 -0.48
CA ALA A 155 -2.58 -4.22 -1.28
C ALA A 155 -2.98 -2.88 -0.62
N PHE A 156 -4.10 -2.82 0.10
CA PHE A 156 -4.51 -1.65 0.88
C PHE A 156 -3.46 -1.30 1.94
N PHE A 157 -3.07 -2.27 2.78
CA PHE A 157 -2.09 -2.03 3.83
C PHE A 157 -0.69 -1.75 3.28
N GLY A 158 -0.30 -2.42 2.18
CA GLY A 158 0.95 -2.13 1.48
C GLY A 158 1.01 -0.71 0.90
N GLY A 159 -0.08 -0.23 0.30
CA GLY A 159 -0.17 1.14 -0.23
C GLY A 159 -0.14 2.21 0.86
N VAL A 160 -0.85 1.98 1.97
CA VAL A 160 -0.81 2.85 3.16
C VAL A 160 0.63 2.97 3.69
N ALA A 161 1.35 1.85 3.81
CA ALA A 161 2.73 1.84 4.26
C ALA A 161 3.69 2.55 3.27
N GLY A 162 3.55 2.30 1.97
CA GLY A 162 4.36 2.93 0.93
C GLY A 162 4.15 4.46 0.84
N ALA A 163 2.89 4.92 0.91
CA ALA A 163 2.57 6.34 0.91
C ALA A 163 3.16 7.07 2.12
N TYR A 164 3.13 6.42 3.29
CA TYR A 164 3.76 6.96 4.49
C TYR A 164 5.29 7.05 4.35
N PHE A 165 5.94 6.00 3.83
CA PHE A 165 7.38 5.97 3.62
C PHE A 165 7.85 7.05 2.62
N ALA A 166 7.12 7.22 1.52
CA ALA A 166 7.35 8.29 0.55
C ALA A 166 7.27 9.69 1.18
N SER A 167 6.26 9.91 2.03
CA SER A 167 6.08 11.18 2.74
C SER A 167 7.21 11.43 3.75
N PHE A 168 7.70 10.39 4.43
CA PHE A 168 8.84 10.51 5.35
C PHE A 168 10.14 10.95 4.64
N LYS A 169 10.44 10.38 3.48
CA LYS A 169 11.64 10.75 2.71
C LYS A 169 11.52 12.08 1.94
N SER A 170 10.32 12.67 1.84
CA SER A 170 10.04 13.92 1.10
C SER A 170 10.49 13.90 -0.38
N SER A 171 10.86 12.72 -0.88
CA SER A 171 11.40 12.43 -2.20
C SER A 171 11.22 10.93 -2.44
N THR A 172 10.80 10.54 -3.65
CA THR A 172 10.61 9.13 -4.00
C THR A 172 11.49 8.74 -5.18
N PHE A 173 12.48 7.90 -4.92
CA PHE A 173 13.33 7.31 -5.95
C PHE A 173 13.06 5.80 -6.03
N PRO A 174 13.04 5.18 -7.23
CA PRO A 174 12.87 3.74 -7.36
C PRO A 174 13.87 2.90 -6.55
N ASN A 175 15.12 3.39 -6.39
CA ASN A 175 16.17 2.73 -5.61
C ASN A 175 15.87 2.62 -4.11
N ASP A 176 14.93 3.42 -3.57
CA ASP A 176 14.53 3.32 -2.16
C ASP A 176 13.60 2.12 -1.88
N PHE A 177 13.12 1.44 -2.94
CA PHE A 177 12.13 0.36 -2.88
C PHE A 177 12.64 -0.97 -3.46
N ASN A 178 13.94 -1.08 -3.75
CA ASN A 178 14.62 -2.32 -4.18
C ASN A 178 15.20 -3.04 -2.96
#